data_AF-A0A0K9NZV7-F1
#
_entry.id   AF-A0A0K9NZV7-F1
#
_cell.length_a   1.000
_cell.length_b   1.000
_cell.length_c   1.000
_cell.angle_alpha   90.00
_cell.angle_beta   90.00
_cell.angle_gamma   90.00
#
_symmetry.space_group_name_H-M   'P 1'
#
loop_
_entity.id
_entity.type
_entity.pdbx_description
1 polymer ?
#
loop_
_entity_poly.entity_id
_entity_poly.type
_entity_poly.pdbx_seq_one_letter_code
_entity_poly.pdbx_strand_id
1 'polypeptide(L)'
;MTTMMTMNGVIQLRSSPFRFVRLGHVGSWNTASVRSTTVFCNANSEDEVGIPKLEAFSRSRIDRRKIEPSFLQKTENELADYCCILEGDESYSCWKAYFELKDLEEELPKDDVEKLLRQAGGKKSLIDCLHVITAMDQKYKERKAASEAASAASVDNTVEEAEKKKWEKPFPSPDGIPKTREELDEDENGLMPDSPFTRLLRSKGNHPAWYSEVPDHETD
;
A
#
# COMPACT_ATOMS: atom_id res chain seq x y z
N MET A 1 19.04 12.82 -54.93
CA MET A 1 18.92 14.16 -54.34
C MET A 1 18.30 14.00 -52.95
N THR A 2 19.04 14.43 -51.91
CA THR A 2 18.58 14.81 -50.55
C THR A 2 17.92 13.69 -49.72
N THR A 3 18.55 12.96 -48.78
CA THR A 3 19.41 13.21 -47.60
C THR A 3 18.72 13.80 -46.35
N MET A 4 18.91 13.09 -45.21
CA MET A 4 18.89 13.51 -43.78
C MET A 4 17.52 13.50 -43.05
N MET A 5 17.34 13.09 -41.79
CA MET A 5 18.16 13.01 -40.56
C MET A 5 17.53 11.94 -39.59
N THR A 6 18.26 10.91 -39.13
CA THR A 6 18.83 10.71 -37.77
C THR A 6 17.97 11.08 -36.54
N MET A 7 17.82 10.17 -35.57
CA MET A 7 18.38 10.30 -34.20
C MET A 7 18.39 8.95 -33.46
N ASN A 8 19.59 8.43 -33.19
CA ASN A 8 19.88 7.35 -32.25
C ASN A 8 20.24 7.97 -30.89
N GLY A 9 19.69 7.45 -29.79
CA GLY A 9 20.02 7.85 -28.43
C GLY A 9 20.35 6.65 -27.56
N VAL A 10 21.62 6.22 -27.57
CA VAL A 10 22.18 5.25 -26.63
C VAL A 10 22.83 6.03 -25.49
N ILE A 11 22.31 5.89 -24.28
CA ILE A 11 22.93 6.46 -23.07
C ILE A 11 24.01 5.48 -22.61
N GLN A 12 25.26 5.89 -22.80
CA GLN A 12 26.47 5.14 -22.49
C GLN A 12 26.95 5.53 -21.09
N LEU A 13 26.68 4.70 -20.08
CA LEU A 13 27.25 4.87 -18.75
C LEU A 13 28.72 4.41 -18.74
N ARG A 14 29.62 5.36 -18.49
CA ARG A 14 31.04 5.15 -18.28
C ARG A 14 31.26 4.41 -16.96
N SER A 15 31.85 3.22 -17.02
CA SER A 15 32.43 2.53 -15.86
C SER A 15 33.96 2.61 -15.95
N SER A 16 34.57 3.11 -14.87
CA SER A 16 36.01 3.32 -14.72
C SER A 16 36.75 1.99 -14.53
N PRO A 17 37.94 1.79 -15.13
CA PRO A 17 38.77 0.64 -14.83
C PRO A 17 39.53 0.85 -13.51
N PHE A 18 39.23 0.02 -12.51
CA PHE A 18 40.06 -0.11 -11.31
C PHE A 18 41.45 -0.63 -11.71
N ARG A 19 42.49 0.17 -11.41
CA ARG A 19 43.88 -0.21 -11.63
C ARG A 19 44.32 -1.22 -10.58
N PHE A 20 44.67 -2.41 -11.05
CA PHE A 20 45.35 -3.46 -10.29
C PHE A 20 46.80 -3.04 -10.05
N VAL A 21 47.14 -2.68 -8.82
CA VAL A 21 48.54 -2.45 -8.41
C VAL A 21 49.12 -3.79 -7.94
N ARG A 22 50.06 -4.29 -8.74
CA ARG A 22 50.98 -5.38 -8.41
C ARG A 22 52.04 -4.82 -7.47
N LEU A 23 52.13 -5.32 -6.24
CA LEU A 23 53.39 -5.34 -5.49
C LEU A 23 53.85 -6.78 -5.37
N GLY A 24 54.98 -7.09 -6.00
CA GLY A 24 55.81 -8.22 -5.61
C GLY A 24 56.95 -7.70 -4.74
N HIS A 25 57.25 -8.40 -3.65
CA HIS A 25 58.65 -8.72 -3.39
C HIS A 25 58.82 -9.95 -2.50
N VAL A 26 59.94 -10.59 -2.79
CA VAL A 26 60.59 -11.77 -2.24
C VAL A 26 60.76 -11.69 -0.72
N GLY A 27 60.43 -12.79 -0.05
CA GLY A 27 60.78 -13.05 1.34
C GLY A 27 60.91 -14.56 1.55
N SER A 28 62.02 -15.12 1.08
CA SER A 28 62.53 -16.41 1.58
C SER A 28 62.87 -16.22 3.05
N TRP A 29 62.38 -17.09 3.95
CA TRP A 29 63.05 -17.53 5.17
C TRP A 29 62.47 -18.85 5.67
N ASN A 30 63.36 -19.84 5.73
CA ASN A 30 63.51 -20.90 6.72
C ASN A 30 62.33 -21.85 7.02
N THR A 31 62.59 -23.09 6.62
CA THR A 31 62.09 -24.33 7.21
C THR A 31 62.07 -24.28 8.74
N ALA A 32 60.88 -24.36 9.32
CA ALA A 32 60.68 -24.88 10.66
C ALA A 32 59.70 -26.05 10.56
N SER A 33 60.21 -27.25 10.79
CA SER A 33 59.43 -28.47 10.96
C SER A 33 58.48 -28.28 12.15
N VAL A 34 57.22 -27.95 11.86
CA VAL A 34 56.17 -27.95 12.88
C VAL A 34 55.80 -29.40 13.11
N ARG A 35 56.23 -29.92 14.27
CA ARG A 35 55.85 -31.25 14.77
C ARG A 35 54.32 -31.34 14.75
N SER A 36 53.82 -32.25 13.91
CA SER A 36 52.43 -32.69 13.91
C SER A 36 52.13 -33.28 15.28
N THR A 37 51.44 -32.53 16.12
CA THR A 37 50.97 -33.03 17.41
C THR A 37 49.60 -33.64 17.14
N THR A 38 49.54 -34.94 16.90
CA THR A 38 48.28 -35.68 16.83
C THR A 38 47.64 -35.68 18.21
N VAL A 39 46.72 -34.75 18.45
CA VAL A 39 45.87 -34.77 19.64
C VAL A 39 44.78 -35.81 19.39
N PHE A 40 44.92 -36.98 20.02
CA PHE A 40 43.84 -37.97 20.10
C PHE A 40 42.92 -37.58 21.25
N CYS A 41 41.75 -37.02 20.92
CA CYS A 41 40.68 -36.82 21.88
C CYS A 41 39.89 -38.13 21.99
N ASN A 42 40.25 -38.99 22.94
CA ASN A 42 39.38 -40.08 23.36
C ASN A 42 38.28 -39.48 24.24
N ALA A 43 37.13 -39.16 23.63
CA ALA A 43 35.92 -38.76 24.35
C ALA A 43 35.00 -39.98 24.48
N ASN A 44 35.30 -40.85 25.44
CA ASN A 44 34.28 -41.70 26.03
C ASN A 44 33.67 -40.91 27.19
N SER A 45 32.59 -40.18 26.91
CA SER A 45 31.71 -39.65 27.96
C SER A 45 30.28 -39.80 27.47
N GLU A 46 29.65 -40.88 27.92
CA GLU A 46 28.21 -41.03 27.96
C GLU A 46 27.67 -39.93 28.89
N ASP A 47 27.27 -38.79 28.34
CA ASP A 47 26.49 -37.80 29.06
C ASP A 47 25.51 -37.13 28.09
N GLU A 48 24.25 -37.55 28.19
CA GLU A 48 23.08 -37.04 27.48
C GLU A 48 22.68 -35.62 27.92
N VAL A 49 23.63 -34.69 27.99
CA VAL A 49 23.33 -33.26 28.21
C VAL A 49 23.52 -32.53 26.88
N GLY A 50 22.53 -32.74 25.99
CA GLY A 50 21.99 -31.73 25.08
C GLY A 50 22.93 -30.84 24.28
N ILE A 51 24.16 -31.24 23.94
CA ILE A 51 24.93 -30.54 22.90
C ILE A 51 24.30 -30.96 21.56
N PRO A 52 23.65 -30.05 20.81
CA PRO A 52 23.14 -30.39 19.49
C PRO A 52 24.35 -30.83 18.66
N LYS A 53 24.38 -32.08 18.22
CA LYS A 53 25.44 -32.60 17.35
C LYS A 53 25.48 -31.72 16.11
N LEU A 54 26.46 -30.82 16.07
CA LEU A 54 26.69 -29.97 14.92
C LEU A 54 27.06 -30.87 13.75
N GLU A 55 26.36 -30.63 12.65
CA GLU A 55 26.61 -31.27 11.37
C GLU A 55 28.08 -31.15 10.96
N ALA A 56 28.63 -32.20 10.35
CA ALA A 56 30.05 -32.28 10.03
C ALA A 56 30.52 -31.02 9.26
N PHE A 57 31.59 -30.39 9.74
CA PHE A 57 32.17 -29.17 9.14
C PHE A 57 32.60 -29.33 7.66
N SER A 58 32.62 -30.57 7.16
CA SER A 58 32.90 -30.96 5.77
C SER A 58 31.74 -30.72 4.79
N ARG A 59 30.66 -30.04 5.20
CA ARG A 59 29.65 -29.53 4.25
C ARG A 59 30.31 -28.68 3.16
N SER A 60 30.01 -29.00 1.90
CA SER A 60 30.56 -28.27 0.74
C SER A 60 30.21 -26.77 0.82
N ARG A 61 31.03 -25.88 0.23
CA ARG A 61 30.71 -24.43 0.21
C ARG A 61 29.31 -24.12 -0.34
N ILE A 62 28.81 -25.00 -1.22
CA ILE A 62 27.49 -24.90 -1.83
C ILE A 62 26.41 -25.24 -0.81
N ASP A 63 26.64 -26.25 0.04
CA ASP A 63 25.69 -26.68 1.07
C ASP A 63 25.51 -25.62 2.17
N ARG A 64 26.56 -24.84 2.47
CA ARG A 64 26.45 -23.65 3.33
C ARG A 64 25.62 -22.52 2.72
N ARG A 65 25.53 -22.43 1.39
CA ARG A 65 24.68 -21.44 0.69
C ARG A 65 23.22 -21.88 0.58
N LYS A 66 22.94 -23.18 0.74
CA LYS A 66 21.57 -23.73 0.68
C LYS A 66 20.75 -23.46 1.94
N ILE A 67 21.39 -23.06 3.04
CA ILE A 67 20.72 -22.65 4.29
C ILE A 67 20.45 -21.15 4.28
N GLU A 68 20.67 -20.47 3.16
CA GLU A 68 20.30 -19.07 3.05
C GLU A 68 18.76 -19.00 2.94
N PRO A 69 18.08 -18.32 3.88
CA PRO A 69 16.62 -18.23 3.86
C PRO A 69 16.15 -17.62 2.53
N SER A 70 14.94 -18.00 2.09
CA SER A 70 14.34 -17.42 0.88
C SER A 70 14.30 -15.90 0.98
N PHE A 71 14.29 -15.20 -0.16
CA PHE A 71 14.26 -13.73 -0.15
C PHE A 71 13.06 -13.22 0.65
N LEU A 72 11.90 -13.86 0.47
CA LEU A 72 10.67 -13.58 1.21
C LEU A 72 10.85 -13.75 2.73
N GLN A 73 11.46 -14.87 3.16
CA GLN A 73 11.71 -15.12 4.58
C GLN A 73 12.71 -14.11 5.18
N LYS A 74 13.69 -13.64 4.40
CA LYS A 74 14.59 -12.56 4.85
C LYS A 74 13.83 -11.25 5.05
N THR A 75 13.00 -10.87 4.08
CA THR A 75 12.22 -9.63 4.18
C THR A 75 11.22 -9.69 5.33
N GLU A 76 10.64 -10.85 5.60
CA GLU A 76 9.76 -11.10 6.75
C GLU A 76 10.50 -10.89 8.07
N ASN A 77 11.66 -11.54 8.25
CA ASN A 77 12.48 -11.38 9.44
C ASN A 77 12.92 -9.93 9.62
N GLU A 78 13.37 -9.29 8.54
CA GLU A 78 13.78 -7.89 8.55
C GLU A 78 12.60 -6.96 8.90
N LEU A 79 11.39 -7.26 8.45
CA LEU A 79 10.19 -6.49 8.78
C LEU A 79 9.82 -6.69 10.25
N ALA A 80 9.86 -7.92 10.77
CA ALA A 80 9.61 -8.22 12.18
C ALA A 80 10.62 -7.52 13.10
N ASP A 81 11.91 -7.57 12.77
CA ASP A 81 12.95 -6.84 13.49
C ASP A 81 12.69 -5.34 13.50
N TYR A 82 12.19 -4.80 12.38
CA TYR A 82 11.85 -3.39 12.26
C TYR A 82 10.62 -3.02 13.10
N CYS A 83 9.57 -3.85 13.11
CA CYS A 83 8.39 -3.62 13.93
C CYS A 83 8.70 -3.67 15.43
N CYS A 84 9.68 -4.48 15.86
CA CYS A 84 10.16 -4.53 17.24
C CYS A 84 10.87 -3.25 17.71
N ILE A 85 11.44 -2.46 16.78
CA ILE A 85 12.17 -1.22 17.10
C ILE A 85 11.21 -0.02 17.22
N LEU A 86 10.03 -0.11 16.60
CA LEU A 86 9.04 0.97 16.61
C LEU A 86 8.20 0.96 17.89
N GLU A 87 7.76 2.15 18.31
CA GLU A 87 6.85 2.35 19.44
C GLU A 87 5.59 3.12 18.98
N GLY A 88 4.48 2.94 19.70
CA GLY A 88 3.21 3.64 19.42
C GLY A 88 2.44 3.09 18.21
N ASP A 89 1.70 3.96 17.52
CA ASP A 89 0.80 3.57 16.42
C ASP A 89 1.56 3.02 15.20
N GLU A 90 2.81 3.46 15.00
CA GLU A 90 3.66 2.97 13.92
C GLU A 90 3.99 1.48 14.08
N SER A 91 4.15 1.00 15.32
CA SER A 91 4.43 -0.43 15.57
C SER A 91 3.20 -1.28 15.30
N TYR A 92 2.00 -0.82 15.67
CA TYR A 92 0.75 -1.49 15.34
C TYR A 92 0.55 -1.58 13.82
N SER A 93 0.74 -0.47 13.10
CA SER A 93 0.66 -0.47 11.63
C SER A 93 1.69 -1.41 11.00
N CYS A 94 2.92 -1.42 11.52
CA CYS A 94 3.98 -2.32 11.05
C CYS A 94 3.62 -3.79 11.22
N TRP A 95 3.16 -4.19 12.41
CA TRP A 95 2.71 -5.56 12.67
C TRP A 95 1.49 -5.94 11.85
N LYS A 96 0.58 -4.99 11.61
CA LYS A 96 -0.54 -5.21 10.69
C LYS A 96 -0.05 -5.49 9.27
N ALA A 97 0.88 -4.70 8.75
CA ALA A 97 1.48 -4.94 7.43
C ALA A 97 2.22 -6.28 7.36
N TYR A 98 2.83 -6.73 8.46
CA TYR A 98 3.44 -8.06 8.54
C TYR A 98 2.43 -9.19 8.31
N PHE A 99 1.26 -9.12 8.94
CA PHE A 99 0.19 -10.10 8.71
C PHE A 99 -0.38 -9.98 7.30
N GLU A 100 -0.58 -8.76 6.80
CA GLU A 100 -1.02 -8.53 5.42
C GLU A 100 -0.05 -9.11 4.38
N LEU A 101 1.27 -9.07 4.64
CA LEU A 101 2.28 -9.72 3.79
C LEU A 101 2.14 -11.26 3.80
N LYS A 102 1.78 -11.84 4.95
CA LYS A 102 1.54 -13.29 5.08
C LYS A 102 0.29 -13.71 4.34
N ASP A 103 -0.78 -12.94 4.47
CA ASP A 103 -2.02 -13.19 3.74
C ASP A 103 -1.78 -13.12 2.22
N LEU A 104 -0.97 -12.16 1.75
CA LEU A 104 -0.57 -12.07 0.35
C LEU A 104 0.32 -13.25 -0.12
N GLU A 105 1.16 -13.80 0.75
CA GLU A 105 1.93 -15.02 0.45
C GLU A 105 1.01 -16.24 0.26
N GLU A 106 -0.15 -16.26 0.92
CA GLU A 106 -1.16 -17.32 0.77
C GLU A 106 -2.08 -17.11 -0.46
N GLU A 107 -2.46 -15.86 -0.75
CA GLU A 107 -3.36 -15.53 -1.87
C GLU A 107 -2.65 -15.53 -3.25
N LEU A 108 -1.37 -15.12 -3.30
CA LEU A 108 -0.63 -14.89 -4.55
C LEU A 108 0.55 -15.86 -4.73
N PRO A 109 1.01 -16.09 -5.98
CA PRO A 109 2.24 -16.84 -6.20
C PRO A 109 3.46 -16.10 -5.64
N LYS A 110 4.38 -16.86 -5.05
CA LYS A 110 5.60 -16.33 -4.40
C LYS A 110 6.40 -15.38 -5.28
N ASP A 111 6.48 -15.66 -6.57
CA ASP A 111 7.22 -14.84 -7.54
C ASP A 111 6.66 -13.41 -7.65
N ASP A 112 5.35 -13.23 -7.53
CA ASP A 112 4.72 -11.91 -7.63
C ASP A 112 4.88 -11.12 -6.33
N VAL A 113 4.80 -11.80 -5.18
CA VAL A 113 5.10 -11.22 -3.87
C VAL A 113 6.55 -10.75 -3.81
N GLU A 114 7.50 -11.56 -4.31
CA GLU A 114 8.91 -11.15 -4.39
C GLU A 114 9.15 -9.94 -5.30
N LYS A 115 8.40 -9.81 -6.41
CA LYS A 115 8.49 -8.62 -7.28
C LYS A 115 8.02 -7.37 -6.56
N LEU A 116 6.91 -7.45 -5.81
CA LEU A 116 6.40 -6.35 -4.99
C LEU A 116 7.44 -5.93 -3.94
N LEU A 117 8.03 -6.89 -3.24
CA LEU A 117 9.08 -6.66 -2.25
C LEU A 117 10.33 -6.00 -2.86
N ARG A 118 10.72 -6.38 -4.09
CA ARG A 118 11.85 -5.74 -4.81
C ARG A 118 11.53 -4.32 -5.28
N GLN A 119 10.27 -4.03 -5.58
CA GLN A 119 9.82 -2.70 -5.98
C GLN A 119 9.75 -1.75 -4.77
N ALA A 120 9.45 -2.27 -3.58
CA ALA A 120 9.45 -1.51 -2.35
C ALA A 120 10.89 -1.11 -1.97
N GLY A 121 11.24 0.16 -2.18
CA GLY A 121 12.57 0.71 -1.94
C GLY A 121 12.95 0.92 -0.46
N GLY A 122 12.29 0.23 0.48
CA GLY A 122 12.57 0.32 1.92
C GLY A 122 11.42 -0.18 2.80
N LYS A 123 11.69 -0.43 4.09
CA LYS A 123 10.72 -1.04 5.03
C LYS A 123 9.47 -0.19 5.28
N LYS A 124 9.63 1.13 5.48
CA LYS A 124 8.49 2.06 5.63
C LYS A 124 7.62 2.09 4.37
N SER A 125 8.25 2.23 3.20
CA SER A 125 7.55 2.18 1.92
C SER A 125 6.87 0.84 1.68
N LEU A 126 7.47 -0.27 2.12
CA LEU A 126 6.87 -1.59 2.03
C LEU A 126 5.60 -1.69 2.87
N ILE A 127 5.64 -1.24 4.13
CA ILE A 127 4.48 -1.20 5.04
C ILE A 127 3.33 -0.41 4.39
N ASP A 128 3.63 0.78 3.88
CA ASP A 128 2.62 1.62 3.22
C ASP A 128 2.06 0.93 1.95
N CYS A 129 2.93 0.32 1.13
CA CYS A 129 2.51 -0.42 -0.05
C CYS A 129 1.58 -1.59 0.30
N LEU A 130 1.88 -2.34 1.36
CA LEU A 130 1.06 -3.48 1.80
C LEU A 130 -0.34 -3.01 2.22
N HIS A 131 -0.43 -1.96 3.02
CA HIS A 131 -1.71 -1.38 3.41
C HIS A 131 -2.54 -0.89 2.21
N VAL A 132 -1.89 -0.32 1.20
CA VAL A 132 -2.58 0.12 -0.02
C VAL A 132 -3.10 -1.08 -0.80
N ILE A 133 -2.30 -2.14 -0.98
CA ILE A 133 -2.69 -3.35 -1.71
C ILE A 133 -3.88 -4.03 -1.01
N THR A 134 -3.79 -4.27 0.28
CA THR A 134 -4.87 -4.93 1.04
C THR A 134 -6.14 -4.10 1.09
N ALA A 135 -6.04 -2.77 1.20
CA ALA A 135 -7.19 -1.88 1.10
C ALA A 135 -7.83 -1.90 -0.30
N MET A 136 -7.05 -2.05 -1.37
CA MET A 136 -7.57 -2.22 -2.72
C MET A 136 -8.25 -3.58 -2.90
N ASP A 137 -7.65 -4.65 -2.40
CA ASP A 137 -8.20 -6.00 -2.48
C ASP A 137 -9.51 -6.11 -1.71
N GLN A 138 -9.59 -5.52 -0.51
CA GLN A 138 -10.83 -5.47 0.26
C GLN A 138 -11.94 -4.72 -0.50
N LYS A 139 -11.64 -3.53 -1.04
CA LYS A 139 -12.61 -2.76 -1.84
C LYS A 139 -13.05 -3.50 -3.09
N TYR A 140 -12.14 -4.24 -3.73
CA TYR A 140 -12.46 -5.07 -4.88
C TYR A 140 -13.39 -6.23 -4.50
N LYS A 141 -13.10 -6.92 -3.39
CA LYS A 141 -13.95 -7.99 -2.82
C LYS A 141 -15.35 -7.45 -2.47
N GLU A 142 -15.45 -6.28 -1.85
CA GLU A 142 -16.74 -5.62 -1.52
C GLU A 142 -17.55 -5.25 -2.78
N ARG A 143 -16.92 -4.65 -3.80
CA ARG A 143 -17.58 -4.33 -5.08
C ARG A 143 -18.05 -5.58 -5.80
N LYS A 144 -17.25 -6.64 -5.79
CA LYS A 144 -17.61 -7.93 -6.39
C LYS A 144 -18.81 -8.53 -5.68
N ALA A 145 -18.80 -8.58 -4.35
CA ALA A 145 -19.93 -9.06 -3.55
C ALA A 145 -21.21 -8.21 -3.78
N ALA A 146 -21.08 -6.88 -3.88
CA ALA A 146 -22.20 -6.00 -4.22
C ALA A 146 -22.75 -6.25 -5.63
N SER A 147 -21.87 -6.50 -6.61
CA SER A 147 -22.28 -6.84 -7.98
C SER A 147 -22.92 -8.22 -8.11
N GLU A 148 -22.49 -9.19 -7.30
CA GLU A 148 -23.08 -10.53 -7.23
C GLU A 148 -24.43 -10.52 -6.49
N ALA A 149 -24.57 -9.69 -5.45
CA ALA A 149 -25.86 -9.45 -4.79
C ALA A 149 -26.84 -8.69 -5.70
N ALA A 150 -26.34 -7.72 -6.48
CA ALA A 150 -27.15 -7.00 -7.48
C ALA A 150 -27.56 -7.91 -8.65
N SER A 151 -26.69 -8.83 -9.10
CA SER A 151 -27.03 -9.78 -10.16
C SER A 151 -27.96 -10.91 -9.71
N ALA A 152 -27.98 -11.25 -8.41
CA ALA A 152 -29.01 -12.08 -7.80
C ALA A 152 -30.35 -11.36 -7.61
N ALA A 153 -30.35 -10.02 -7.59
CA ALA A 153 -31.54 -9.18 -7.49
C ALA A 153 -32.05 -8.67 -8.86
N SER A 154 -31.29 -8.86 -9.95
CA SER A 154 -31.63 -8.34 -11.28
C SER A 154 -32.35 -9.36 -12.16
N VAL A 155 -33.64 -9.57 -11.89
CA VAL A 155 -34.61 -9.65 -12.99
C VAL A 155 -35.25 -8.28 -13.04
N ASP A 156 -35.08 -7.60 -14.17
CA ASP A 156 -35.66 -6.30 -14.53
C ASP A 156 -34.90 -5.06 -14.04
N ASN A 157 -33.97 -4.56 -14.86
CA ASN A 157 -34.25 -3.39 -15.71
C ASN A 157 -32.97 -2.93 -16.43
N THR A 158 -33.09 -2.83 -17.75
CA THR A 158 -32.09 -2.25 -18.65
C THR A 158 -32.41 -0.78 -18.93
N VAL A 159 -31.37 -0.03 -19.33
CA VAL A 159 -31.38 1.21 -20.12
C VAL A 159 -31.41 2.50 -19.26
N GLU A 160 -30.25 3.02 -18.82
CA GLU A 160 -29.45 4.03 -19.56
C GLU A 160 -28.19 4.47 -18.78
N GLU A 161 -27.07 4.48 -19.49
CA GLU A 161 -25.75 4.93 -19.03
C GLU A 161 -25.33 6.13 -19.90
N ALA A 162 -25.44 7.36 -19.36
CA ALA A 162 -24.74 8.59 -19.79
C ALA A 162 -25.35 9.76 -19.00
N GLU A 163 -24.70 10.52 -18.11
CA GLU A 163 -23.40 11.16 -18.23
C GLU A 163 -22.79 11.49 -16.84
N LYS A 164 -21.46 11.34 -16.74
CA LYS A 164 -20.50 12.22 -16.03
C LYS A 164 -20.80 12.59 -14.56
N LYS A 165 -20.23 11.77 -13.66
CA LYS A 165 -19.42 12.14 -12.49
C LYS A 165 -19.47 13.63 -12.07
N LYS A 166 -20.38 13.99 -11.17
CA LYS A 166 -20.17 15.12 -10.24
C LYS A 166 -20.93 14.90 -8.94
N TRP A 167 -20.20 14.36 -7.96
CA TRP A 167 -20.58 14.22 -6.56
C TRP A 167 -21.78 13.29 -6.31
N GLU A 168 -21.50 12.18 -5.62
CA GLU A 168 -22.50 11.30 -5.00
C GLU A 168 -23.39 12.16 -4.07
N LYS A 169 -24.52 12.65 -4.60
CA LYS A 169 -25.63 13.11 -3.78
C LYS A 169 -26.34 11.84 -3.31
N PRO A 170 -26.47 11.58 -2.00
CA PRO A 170 -27.24 10.44 -1.49
C PRO A 170 -28.77 10.59 -1.69
N PHE A 171 -29.21 11.56 -2.50
CA PHE A 171 -30.61 11.85 -2.74
C PHE A 171 -30.90 11.82 -4.24
N PRO A 172 -32.00 11.17 -4.68
CA PRO A 172 -32.55 11.39 -6.01
C PRO A 172 -32.75 12.90 -6.20
N SER A 173 -32.28 13.46 -7.30
CA SER A 173 -32.67 14.83 -7.63
C SER A 173 -34.18 14.79 -7.86
N PRO A 174 -34.97 15.67 -7.20
CA PRO A 174 -36.40 15.70 -7.44
C PRO A 174 -36.62 15.87 -8.94
N ASP A 175 -37.52 15.04 -9.49
CA ASP A 175 -37.92 15.09 -10.89
C ASP A 175 -38.16 16.55 -11.25
N GLY A 176 -37.49 17.06 -12.29
CA GLY A 176 -37.51 18.47 -12.70
C GLY A 176 -38.88 18.98 -13.19
N ILE A 177 -39.95 18.34 -12.75
CA ILE A 177 -41.34 18.69 -12.97
C ILE A 177 -41.66 19.83 -11.99
N PRO A 178 -42.11 21.01 -12.48
CA PRO A 178 -42.61 22.05 -11.60
C PRO A 178 -43.78 21.48 -10.78
N LYS A 179 -43.75 21.70 -9.46
CA LYS A 179 -44.82 21.25 -8.54
C LYS A 179 -46.18 21.56 -9.14
N THR A 180 -47.07 20.57 -9.10
CA THR A 180 -48.43 20.78 -9.56
C THR A 180 -49.13 21.78 -8.64
N ARG A 181 -50.15 22.47 -9.15
CA ARG A 181 -50.90 23.45 -8.35
C ARG A 181 -51.50 22.84 -7.08
N GLU A 182 -51.94 21.59 -7.18
CA GLU A 182 -52.49 20.82 -6.06
C GLU A 182 -51.45 20.56 -4.97
N GLU A 183 -50.22 20.19 -5.34
CA GLU A 183 -49.12 20.01 -4.37
C GLU A 183 -48.70 21.31 -3.67
N LEU A 184 -48.80 22.46 -4.35
CA LEU A 184 -48.52 23.76 -3.71
C LEU A 184 -49.56 24.12 -2.65
N ASP A 185 -50.83 23.84 -2.92
CA ASP A 185 -51.92 24.11 -1.97
C ASP A 185 -51.86 23.14 -0.76
N GLU A 186 -51.45 21.88 -0.98
CA GLU A 186 -51.20 20.91 0.10
C GLU A 186 -50.01 21.29 0.97
N ASP A 187 -48.91 21.74 0.37
CA ASP A 187 -47.75 22.25 1.11
C ASP A 187 -48.13 23.45 2.00
N GLU A 188 -48.95 24.38 1.49
CA GLU A 188 -49.44 25.52 2.27
C GLU A 188 -50.34 25.10 3.43
N ASN A 189 -51.22 24.11 3.20
CA ASN A 189 -52.10 23.56 4.23
C ASN A 189 -51.36 22.70 5.28
N GLY A 190 -50.23 22.11 4.91
CA GLY A 190 -49.37 21.30 5.77
C GLY A 190 -48.43 22.10 6.67
N LEU A 191 -48.31 23.41 6.47
CA LEU A 191 -47.50 24.28 7.32
C LEU A 191 -48.07 24.32 8.74
N MET A 192 -47.20 24.18 9.75
CA MET A 192 -47.64 24.35 11.13
C MET A 192 -48.19 25.77 11.33
N PRO A 193 -49.27 25.94 12.11
CA PRO A 193 -49.84 27.25 12.38
C PRO A 193 -48.78 28.14 13.02
N ASP A 194 -48.57 29.30 12.40
CA ASP A 194 -47.58 30.24 12.89
C ASP A 194 -48.02 30.91 14.19
N SER A 195 -47.09 30.96 15.14
CA SER A 195 -47.23 31.83 16.30
C SER A 195 -47.26 33.29 15.86
N PRO A 196 -48.03 34.17 16.53
CA PRO A 196 -48.05 35.61 16.21
C PRO A 196 -46.65 36.24 16.19
N PHE A 197 -45.72 35.71 17.00
CA PHE A 197 -44.33 36.17 17.03
C PHE A 197 -43.53 35.75 15.79
N THR A 198 -43.69 34.52 15.30
CA THR A 198 -42.96 34.04 14.11
C THR A 198 -43.48 34.70 12.83
N ARG A 199 -44.79 34.96 12.76
CA ARG A 199 -45.39 35.75 11.67
C ARG A 199 -44.83 37.18 11.62
N LEU A 200 -44.67 37.82 12.78
CA LEU A 200 -44.04 39.15 12.88
C LEU A 200 -42.59 39.13 12.40
N LEU A 201 -41.79 38.15 12.85
CA LEU A 201 -40.40 38.02 12.42
C LEU A 201 -40.27 37.81 10.91
N ARG A 202 -41.16 37.01 10.31
CA ARG A 202 -41.18 36.82 8.85
C ARG A 202 -41.58 38.09 8.10
N SER A 203 -42.59 38.81 8.57
CA SER A 203 -43.00 40.09 7.97
C SER A 203 -41.92 41.18 8.06
N LYS A 204 -41.04 41.11 9.07
CA LYS A 204 -39.96 42.08 9.30
C LYS A 204 -38.60 41.62 8.74
N GLY A 205 -38.44 40.32 8.49
CA GLY A 205 -37.21 39.69 7.99
C GLY A 205 -37.23 39.55 6.47
N ASN A 206 -37.57 40.62 5.75
CA ASN A 206 -37.73 40.59 4.29
C ASN A 206 -36.40 40.30 3.55
N HIS A 207 -35.27 40.49 4.23
CA HIS A 207 -33.94 40.28 3.67
C HIS A 207 -33.10 39.38 4.58
N PRO A 208 -32.39 38.38 4.02
CA PRO A 208 -31.35 37.67 4.75
C PRO A 208 -30.34 38.64 5.35
N ALA A 209 -29.73 38.29 6.49
CA ALA A 209 -28.75 39.14 7.16
C ALA A 209 -27.53 39.53 6.29
N TRP A 210 -27.30 38.80 5.18
CA TRP A 210 -26.22 39.04 4.22
C TRP A 210 -26.66 39.85 2.99
N TYR A 211 -27.95 40.17 2.85
CA TYR A 211 -28.48 40.92 1.73
C TYR A 211 -28.89 42.34 2.16
N SER A 212 -28.26 43.33 1.56
CA SER A 212 -28.67 44.73 1.62
C SER A 212 -29.20 45.12 0.25
N GLU A 213 -30.42 45.64 0.19
CA GLU A 213 -30.93 46.26 -1.04
C GLU A 213 -29.97 47.36 -1.49
N VAL A 214 -29.61 47.35 -2.78
CA VAL A 214 -28.73 48.36 -3.37
C VAL A 214 -29.51 49.68 -3.38
N PRO A 215 -28.94 50.80 -2.89
CA PRO A 215 -29.63 52.08 -2.91
C PRO A 215 -30.04 52.46 -4.32
N ASP A 216 -31.33 52.77 -4.50
CA ASP A 216 -31.84 53.37 -5.73
C ASP A 216 -31.14 54.71 -5.92
N HIS A 217 -30.20 54.75 -6.88
CA HIS A 217 -29.59 55.99 -7.32
C HIS A 217 -30.53 56.58 -8.37
N GLU A 218 -31.27 57.61 -7.98
CA GLU A 218 -32.01 58.42 -8.93
C GLU A 218 -31.00 59.06 -9.91
N THR A 219 -31.01 58.62 -11.17
CA THR A 219 -30.33 59.33 -12.26
C THR A 219 -31.29 60.38 -12.82
N ASP A 220 -31.01 61.65 -12.51
CA ASP A 220 -31.51 62.85 -13.21
C ASP A 220 -30.65 63.13 -14.46
#